data_AF-A0A327ZXN6-F1
#
_entry.id   AF-A0A327ZXN6-F1
#
_cell.length_a   1.000
_cell.length_b   1.000
_cell.length_c   1.000
_cell.angle_alpha   90.00
_cell.angle_beta   90.00
_cell.angle_gamma   90.00
#
_symmetry.space_group_name_H-M   'P 1'
#
loop_
_entity.id
_entity.type
_entity.pdbx_description
1 polymer ?
#
loop_
_entity_poly.entity_id
_entity_poly.type
_entity_poly.pdbx_seq_one_letter_code
_entity_poly.pdbx_strand_id
1 'polypeptide(L)'
;METIFPYILMTFVTIMIFAFIFTIYNIAKYFREVKDVRRAWYRARARQCFSIFMAAFAITQILNFPATFTYIICTLLIAYAIYNYQYAIKAKKYFENHFDEEDAAWEALRKKQQSRR
;
A
#
# COMPACT_ATOMS: atom_id res chain seq x y z
N MET A 1 -6.20 0.00 -33.63
CA MET A 1 -6.25 -0.83 -32.40
C MET A 1 -4.89 -1.46 -32.09
N GLU A 2 -4.19 -2.01 -33.08
CA GLU A 2 -2.87 -2.67 -32.88
C GLU A 2 -1.76 -1.76 -32.34
N THR A 3 -1.78 -0.47 -32.67
CA THR A 3 -0.78 0.48 -32.15
C THR A 3 -1.10 0.98 -30.75
N ILE A 4 -2.38 1.07 -30.36
CA ILE A 4 -2.81 1.68 -29.08
C ILE A 4 -2.70 0.69 -27.91
N PHE A 5 -3.04 -0.57 -28.16
CA PHE A 5 -2.98 -1.65 -27.18
C PHE A 5 -1.63 -1.78 -26.44
N PRO A 6 -0.46 -1.78 -27.11
CA PRO A 6 0.83 -1.86 -26.42
C PRO A 6 1.12 -0.66 -25.52
N TYR A 7 0.68 0.55 -25.88
CA TYR A 7 0.86 1.74 -25.03
C TYR A 7 0.00 1.67 -23.75
N ILE A 8 -1.20 1.10 -23.84
CA ILE A 8 -2.06 0.87 -22.67
C ILE A 8 -1.36 -0.10 -21.71
N LEU A 9 -0.86 -1.22 -22.23
CA LEU A 9 -0.13 -2.21 -21.43
C LEU A 9 1.11 -1.61 -20.77
N MET A 10 1.92 -0.85 -21.52
CA MET A 10 3.07 -0.14 -20.96
C MET A 10 2.66 0.78 -19.81
N THR A 11 1.56 1.51 -19.94
CA THR A 11 1.07 2.40 -18.88
C THR A 11 0.74 1.62 -17.60
N PHE A 12 0.03 0.49 -17.70
CA PHE A 12 -0.26 -0.36 -16.54
C PHE A 12 1.01 -0.95 -15.93
N VAL A 13 1.96 -1.38 -16.74
CA VAL A 13 3.26 -1.89 -16.27
C VAL A 13 4.04 -0.78 -15.55
N THR A 14 4.04 0.45 -16.06
CA THR A 14 4.65 1.60 -15.40
C THR A 14 4.00 1.87 -14.04
N ILE A 15 2.66 1.87 -13.97
CA ILE A 15 1.92 2.00 -12.70
C ILE A 15 2.31 0.89 -11.73
N MET A 16 2.43 -0.35 -12.19
CA MET A 16 2.85 -1.48 -11.37
C MET A 16 4.26 -1.26 -10.81
N ILE A 17 5.23 -0.83 -11.62
CA ILE A 17 6.60 -0.57 -11.18
C ILE A 17 6.61 0.49 -10.08
N PHE A 18 5.95 1.62 -10.28
CA PHE A 18 5.87 2.67 -9.27
C PHE A 18 5.17 2.19 -8.00
N ALA A 19 4.01 1.53 -8.12
CA ALA A 19 3.27 0.99 -6.99
C ALA A 19 4.11 -0.01 -6.19
N PHE A 20 4.91 -0.84 -6.86
CA PHE A 20 5.82 -1.79 -6.24
C PHE A 20 6.97 -1.09 -5.51
N ILE A 21 7.62 -0.11 -6.14
CA ILE A 21 8.67 0.70 -5.51
C ILE A 21 8.13 1.39 -4.26
N PHE A 22 6.96 2.03 -4.34
CA PHE A 22 6.34 2.66 -3.18
C PHE A 22 5.97 1.64 -2.09
N THR A 23 5.52 0.44 -2.47
CA THR A 23 5.25 -0.63 -1.51
C THR A 23 6.53 -1.01 -0.73
N ILE A 24 7.63 -1.29 -1.44
CA ILE A 24 8.91 -1.63 -0.81
C ILE A 24 9.43 -0.47 0.04
N TYR A 25 9.36 0.76 -0.45
CA TYR A 25 9.79 1.94 0.29
C TYR A 25 9.07 2.07 1.64
N ASN A 26 7.74 1.89 1.65
CA ASN A 26 6.96 1.94 2.88
C ASN A 26 7.24 0.74 3.80
N ILE A 27 7.50 -0.45 3.25
CA ILE A 27 7.94 -1.61 4.02
C ILE A 27 9.30 -1.36 4.67
N ALA A 28 10.26 -0.80 3.93
CA ALA A 28 11.58 -0.45 4.46
C ALA A 28 11.47 0.57 5.61
N LYS A 29 10.60 1.58 5.47
CA LYS A 29 10.31 2.53 6.56
C LYS A 29 9.63 1.86 7.75
N TYR A 30 8.70 0.92 7.51
CA TYR A 30 8.05 0.13 8.56
C TYR A 30 9.06 -0.66 9.43
N PHE A 31 10.16 -1.15 8.84
CA PHE A 31 11.20 -1.84 9.61
C PHE A 31 12.12 -0.90 10.39
N ARG A 32 12.27 0.35 9.95
CA ARG A 32 13.15 1.34 10.58
C ARG A 32 12.46 2.16 11.67
N GLU A 33 11.14 2.26 11.63
CA GLU A 33 10.38 3.09 12.56
C GLU A 33 10.25 2.43 13.94
N VAL A 34 10.66 3.15 14.98
CA VAL A 34 10.61 2.70 16.39
C VAL A 34 9.24 3.00 17.02
N LYS A 35 8.55 4.01 16.50
CA LYS A 35 7.24 4.48 16.93
C LYS A 35 6.13 3.56 16.39
N ASP A 36 5.34 2.95 17.27
CA ASP A 36 4.35 1.93 16.91
C ASP A 36 3.21 2.44 16.01
N VAL A 37 2.72 3.67 16.24
CA VAL A 37 1.64 4.28 15.45
C VAL A 37 2.15 4.65 14.06
N ARG A 38 3.32 5.29 13.95
CA ARG A 38 3.97 5.56 12.66
C ARG A 38 4.32 4.28 11.91
N ARG A 39 4.76 3.24 12.62
CA ARG A 39 5.01 1.92 12.04
C ARG A 39 3.73 1.31 11.47
N ALA A 40 2.62 1.36 12.21
CA ALA A 40 1.33 0.88 11.72
C ALA A 40 0.83 1.70 10.51
N TRP A 41 1.10 3.01 10.48
CA TRP A 41 0.83 3.89 9.34
C TRP A 41 1.61 3.47 8.08
N TYR A 42 2.91 3.23 8.19
CA TYR A 42 3.73 2.77 7.06
C TYR A 42 3.25 1.41 6.54
N ARG A 43 2.82 0.51 7.42
CA ARG A 43 2.21 -0.76 7.04
C ARG A 43 0.90 -0.55 6.26
N ALA A 44 0.03 0.33 6.73
CA ALA A 44 -1.22 0.67 6.02
C ALA A 44 -0.94 1.30 4.65
N ARG A 45 0.06 2.19 4.56
CA ARG A 45 0.47 2.83 3.30
C ARG A 45 1.06 1.83 2.31
N ALA A 46 1.90 0.90 2.77
CA ALA A 46 2.41 -0.20 1.94
C ALA A 46 1.28 -1.07 1.38
N ARG A 47 0.29 -1.41 2.23
CA ARG A 47 -0.89 -2.19 1.80
C ARG A 47 -1.72 -1.46 0.75
N GLN A 48 -1.85 -0.14 0.87
CA GLN A 48 -2.53 0.69 -0.13
C GLN A 48 -1.83 0.61 -1.49
N CYS A 49 -0.50 0.82 -1.51
CA CYS A 49 0.29 0.74 -2.75
C CYS A 49 0.24 -0.67 -3.36
N PHE A 50 0.29 -1.71 -2.54
CA PHE A 50 0.18 -3.09 -3.00
C PHE A 50 -1.19 -3.38 -3.63
N SER A 51 -2.26 -2.79 -3.09
CA SER A 51 -3.61 -2.94 -3.67
C SER A 51 -3.70 -2.31 -5.07
N ILE A 52 -3.06 -1.15 -5.28
CA ILE A 52 -2.96 -0.52 -6.60
C ILE A 52 -2.18 -1.41 -7.57
N PHE A 53 -1.03 -1.93 -7.13
CA PHE A 53 -0.23 -2.87 -7.92
C PHE A 53 -1.06 -4.09 -8.36
N MET A 54 -1.79 -4.68 -7.42
CA MET A 54 -2.60 -5.87 -7.66
C MET A 54 -3.76 -5.62 -8.63
N ALA A 55 -4.42 -4.46 -8.53
CA ALA A 55 -5.46 -4.06 -9.49
C ALA A 55 -4.88 -3.85 -10.90
N ALA A 56 -3.75 -3.14 -11.01
CA ALA A 56 -3.07 -2.93 -12.28
C ALA A 56 -2.61 -4.26 -12.92
N PHE A 57 -2.08 -5.17 -12.10
CA PHE A 57 -1.71 -6.53 -12.54
C PHE A 57 -2.93 -7.30 -13.08
N ALA A 58 -4.04 -7.33 -12.34
CA ALA A 58 -5.25 -8.03 -12.76
C ALA A 58 -5.79 -7.50 -14.09
N ILE A 59 -5.83 -6.17 -14.26
CA ILE A 59 -6.25 -5.54 -15.52
C ILE A 59 -5.32 -5.93 -16.66
N THR A 60 -4.01 -5.96 -16.41
CA THR A 60 -3.02 -6.36 -17.42
C THR A 60 -3.20 -7.82 -17.85
N GLN A 61 -3.58 -8.72 -16.93
CA GLN A 61 -3.86 -10.12 -17.26
C GLN A 61 -5.14 -10.29 -18.10
N ILE A 62 -6.22 -9.56 -17.75
CA ILE A 62 -7.47 -9.52 -18.53
C ILE A 62 -7.20 -9.08 -19.97
N LEU A 63 -6.34 -8.09 -20.17
CA LEU A 63 -6.00 -7.56 -21.49
C LEU A 63 -5.16 -8.54 -22.32
N ASN A 64 -4.21 -9.26 -21.73
CA ASN A 64 -3.30 -10.15 -22.46
C ASN A 64 -3.86 -11.56 -22.70
N PHE A 65 -4.70 -12.07 -21.78
CA PHE A 65 -5.15 -13.46 -21.81
C PHE A 65 -6.68 -13.54 -21.82
N PRO A 66 -7.31 -13.63 -23.00
CA PRO A 66 -8.76 -13.74 -23.12
C PRO A 66 -9.23 -15.17 -22.83
N ALA A 67 -9.02 -15.64 -21.60
CA ALA A 67 -9.48 -16.94 -21.11
C ALA A 67 -10.52 -16.76 -20.01
N THR A 68 -11.57 -17.58 -20.03
CA THR A 68 -12.64 -17.55 -19.02
C THR A 68 -12.10 -17.65 -17.59
N PHE A 69 -11.09 -18.50 -17.39
CA PHE A 69 -10.44 -18.67 -16.10
C PHE A 69 -9.72 -17.39 -15.65
N THR A 70 -9.04 -16.70 -16.56
CA THR A 70 -8.40 -15.40 -16.29
C THR A 70 -9.41 -14.38 -15.81
N TYR A 71 -10.57 -14.28 -16.46
CA TYR A 71 -11.61 -13.32 -16.06
C TYR A 71 -12.16 -13.60 -14.66
N ILE A 72 -12.40 -14.85 -14.31
CA ILE A 72 -12.89 -15.22 -12.96
C ILE A 72 -11.87 -14.82 -11.90
N ILE A 73 -10.61 -15.26 -12.07
CA ILE A 73 -9.55 -15.00 -11.08
C ILE A 73 -9.25 -13.50 -10.97
N CYS A 74 -9.18 -12.79 -12.10
CA CYS A 74 -8.90 -11.36 -12.09
C CYS A 74 -10.04 -10.55 -11.48
N THR A 75 -11.30 -10.97 -11.67
CA THR A 75 -12.45 -10.31 -11.02
C THR A 75 -12.38 -10.43 -9.50
N LEU A 76 -12.08 -11.63 -8.99
CA LEU A 76 -11.88 -11.85 -7.54
C LEU A 76 -10.69 -11.03 -7.01
N LEU A 77 -9.60 -10.99 -7.77
CA LEU A 77 -8.40 -10.24 -7.41
C LEU A 77 -8.67 -8.72 -7.35
N ILE A 78 -9.43 -8.19 -8.30
CA ILE A 78 -9.85 -6.77 -8.33
C ILE A 78 -10.75 -6.47 -7.14
N ALA A 79 -11.75 -7.33 -6.85
CA ALA A 79 -12.62 -7.15 -5.69
C ALA A 79 -11.82 -7.13 -4.38
N TYR A 80 -10.86 -8.05 -4.23
CA TYR A 80 -9.95 -8.09 -3.08
C TYR A 80 -9.05 -6.86 -3.01
N ALA A 81 -8.56 -6.34 -4.15
CA ALA A 81 -7.77 -5.12 -4.21
C ALA A 81 -8.56 -3.90 -3.74
N ILE A 82 -9.80 -3.74 -4.19
CA ILE A 82 -10.68 -2.65 -3.79
C ILE A 82 -10.94 -2.70 -2.28
N TYR A 83 -11.27 -3.87 -1.75
CA TYR A 83 -11.50 -4.06 -0.31
C TYR A 83 -10.26 -3.67 0.52
N ASN A 84 -9.08 -4.18 0.14
CA ASN A 84 -7.83 -3.84 0.84
C ASN A 84 -7.47 -2.36 0.73
N TYR A 85 -7.73 -1.75 -0.42
CA TYR A 85 -7.48 -0.32 -0.65
C TYR A 85 -8.34 0.55 0.28
N GLN A 86 -9.63 0.25 0.41
CA GLN A 86 -10.53 0.97 1.31
C GLN A 86 -10.13 0.79 2.78
N TYR A 87 -9.80 -0.43 3.18
CA TYR A 87 -9.29 -0.71 4.53
C TYR A 87 -8.01 0.07 4.81
N ALA A 88 -7.07 0.09 3.86
CA ALA A 88 -5.81 0.80 4.00
C ALA A 88 -5.99 2.32 4.13
N ILE A 89 -6.94 2.92 3.39
CA ILE A 89 -7.27 4.34 3.54
C ILE A 89 -7.81 4.64 4.94
N LYS A 90 -8.75 3.83 5.44
CA LYS A 90 -9.32 4.00 6.78
C LYS A 90 -8.25 3.87 7.86
N ALA A 91 -7.42 2.83 7.78
CA ALA A 91 -6.33 2.61 8.71
C ALA A 91 -5.29 3.75 8.68
N LYS A 92 -4.91 4.22 7.49
CA LYS A 92 -3.99 5.35 7.33
C LYS A 92 -4.51 6.61 8.01
N LYS A 93 -5.78 6.99 7.76
CA LYS A 93 -6.42 8.15 8.39
C LYS A 93 -6.52 7.99 9.91
N TYR A 94 -6.87 6.79 10.37
CA TYR A 94 -6.94 6.50 11.80
C TYR A 94 -5.59 6.75 12.48
N PHE A 95 -4.50 6.22 11.94
CA PHE A 95 -3.17 6.42 12.53
C PHE A 95 -2.66 7.86 12.41
N GLU A 96 -2.96 8.56 11.31
CA GLU A 96 -2.60 9.99 11.16
C GLU A 96 -3.16 10.86 12.28
N ASN A 97 -4.38 10.59 12.72
CA ASN A 97 -5.03 11.35 13.80
C ASN A 97 -4.41 11.12 15.19
N HIS A 98 -3.62 10.04 15.37
CA HIS A 98 -3.02 9.69 16.68
C HIS A 98 -1.51 9.98 16.71
N PHE A 99 -0.97 10.73 15.74
CA PHE A 99 0.46 11.08 15.71
C PHE A 99 0.85 11.99 16.88
N ASP A 100 0.00 12.95 17.24
CA ASP A 100 0.29 13.89 18.33
C ASP A 100 0.27 13.19 19.69
N GLU A 101 -0.67 12.25 19.89
CA GLU A 101 -0.76 11.44 21.11
C GLU A 101 0.47 10.53 21.28
N GLU A 102 0.92 9.92 20.18
CA GLU A 102 2.15 9.13 20.18
C GLU A 102 3.36 10.01 20.52
N ASP A 103 3.47 11.19 19.91
CA ASP A 103 4.60 12.10 20.16
C ASP A 103 4.64 12.53 21.63
N ALA A 104 3.50 12.87 22.24
CA ALA A 104 3.39 13.18 23.67
C ALA A 104 3.78 11.99 24.57
N ALA A 105 3.32 10.78 24.24
CA ALA A 105 3.66 9.57 24.99
C ALA A 105 5.17 9.27 24.94
N TRP A 106 5.81 9.41 23.78
CA TRP A 106 7.25 9.25 23.63
C TRP A 106 8.06 10.31 24.38
N GLU A 107 7.60 11.55 24.42
CA GLU A 107 8.25 12.59 25.22
C GLU A 107 8.19 12.30 26.72
N ALA A 108 7.05 11.83 27.22
CA ALA A 108 6.90 11.42 28.62
C ALA A 108 7.84 10.24 28.96
N LEU A 109 7.97 9.27 28.06
CA LEU A 109 8.91 8.15 28.22
C LEU A 109 10.36 8.62 28.25
N ARG A 110 10.75 9.54 27.35
CA ARG A 110 12.12 10.10 27.31
C ARG A 110 12.45 10.88 28.59
N LYS A 111 11.53 11.72 29.08
CA LYS A 111 11.72 12.47 30.34
C LYS A 111 11.90 11.53 31.53
N LYS A 112 11.10 10.46 31.61
CA LYS A 112 11.21 9.43 32.67
C LYS A 112 12.51 8.64 32.60
N GLN A 113 13.06 8.42 31.41
CA GLN A 113 14.37 7.78 31.25
C GLN A 113 15.52 8.71 31.65
N GLN A 114 15.43 10.01 31.33
CA GLN A 114 16.41 11.01 31.74
C GLN A 114 16.43 11.23 33.25
N SER A 115 15.28 11.24 33.92
CA SER A 115 15.21 11.42 35.38
C SER A 115 15.70 10.22 36.18
N ARG A 116 15.94 9.07 35.54
CA ARG A 116 16.45 7.83 36.16
C ARG A 116 17.96 7.63 35.99
N ARG A 117 18.60 8.46 35.18
CA ARG A 117 20.06 8.52 35.01
C ARG A 117 20.64 9.61 35.88
#